data_AF-A0A9D6EP09-F1
#
_entry.id   AF-A0A9D6EP09-F1
#
_cell.length_a   1.000
_cell.length_b   1.000
_cell.length_c   1.000
_cell.angle_alpha   90.00
_cell.angle_beta   90.00
_cell.angle_gamma   90.00
#
_symmetry.space_group_name_H-M   'P 1'
#
loop_
_entity.id
_entity.type
_entity.pdbx_description
1 polymer ?
#
loop_
_entity_poly.entity_id
_entity_poly.type
_entity_poly.pdbx_seq_one_letter_code
_entity_poly.pdbx_strand_id
1 'polypeptide(L)' 'MKILLRFALCFVLFVALTAAAAPAADGVLEATLDNGLRVLLLEDHRSPVVSFQVWYRVGSRNDRAGATGLAHLL' A
#
# COMPACT_ATOMS: atom_id res chain seq x y z
N MET A 1 -3.75 36.33 -26.98
CA MET A 1 -4.46 35.02 -26.87
C MET A 1 -3.57 33.79 -27.06
N LYS A 2 -2.63 33.73 -28.03
CA LYS A 2 -1.81 32.53 -28.28
C LYS A 2 -0.88 32.12 -27.13
N ILE A 3 -0.37 33.08 -26.33
CA ILE A 3 0.54 32.81 -25.20
C ILE A 3 -0.19 32.14 -24.03
N LEU A 4 -1.40 32.62 -23.69
CA LEU A 4 -2.23 32.02 -22.63
C LEU A 4 -2.67 30.61 -23.00
N LEU A 5 -2.96 30.35 -24.28
CA LEU A 5 -3.32 29.02 -24.76
C LEU A 5 -2.18 28.00 -24.59
N ARG A 6 -0.92 28.43 -24.78
CA ARG A 6 0.26 27.59 -24.56
C ARG A 6 0.50 27.29 -23.08
N PHE A 7 0.33 28.28 -22.21
CA PHE A 7 0.43 28.05 -20.76
C PHE A 7 -0.67 27.12 -20.25
N ALA A 8 -1.91 27.30 -20.71
CA ALA A 8 -3.01 26.40 -20.39
C ALA A 8 -2.72 24.96 -20.89
N LEU A 9 -2.19 24.82 -22.11
CA LEU A 9 -1.82 23.52 -22.65
C LEU A 9 -0.68 22.85 -21.85
N CYS A 10 0.37 23.59 -21.50
CA CYS A 10 1.45 23.07 -20.66
C CYS A 10 0.97 22.68 -19.26
N PHE A 11 0.05 23.46 -18.67
CA PHE A 11 -0.54 23.13 -17.38
C PHE A 11 -1.38 21.86 -17.44
N VAL A 12 -2.22 21.72 -18.47
CA VAL A 12 -3.00 20.49 -18.72
C VAL A 12 -2.08 19.29 -18.95
N LEU A 13 -1.00 19.46 -19.73
CA LEU A 13 -0.04 18.40 -20.01
C LEU A 13 0.73 17.98 -18.75
N PHE A 14 1.10 18.93 -17.90
CA PHE A 14 1.77 18.68 -16.63
C PHE A 14 0.87 17.91 -15.65
N VAL A 15 -0.41 18.30 -15.53
CA VAL A 15 -1.40 17.59 -14.70
C VAL A 15 -1.68 16.18 -15.23
N ALA A 16 -1.73 15.99 -16.55
CA ALA A 16 -1.91 14.66 -17.14
C ALA A 16 -0.71 13.72 -16.85
N LEU A 17 0.51 14.27 -16.84
CA LEU A 17 1.72 13.48 -16.61
C LEU A 17 1.84 13.00 -15.15
N THR A 18 1.35 13.78 -14.17
CA THR A 18 1.37 13.37 -12.76
C THR A 18 0.29 12.34 -12.42
N ALA A 19 -0.86 12.37 -13.12
CA ALA A 19 -1.94 11.41 -12.90
C ALA A 19 -1.59 9.98 -13.38
N ALA A 20 -0.75 9.86 -14.41
CA ALA A 20 -0.32 8.57 -14.95
C ALA A 20 0.74 7.84 -14.10
N ALA A 21 1.31 8.51 -13.10
CA ALA A 21 2.37 7.96 -12.25
C ALA A 21 1.84 7.25 -10.98
N ALA A 22 0.52 7.11 -10.82
CA ALA A 22 -0.02 6.30 -9.74
C ALA A 22 0.34 4.83 -9.99
N PRO A 23 1.10 4.16 -9.11
CA PRO A 23 1.30 2.73 -9.23
C PRO A 23 -0.06 2.07 -9.11
N ALA A 24 -0.52 1.44 -10.18
CA ALA A 24 -1.69 0.61 -10.12
C ALA A 24 -1.37 -0.53 -9.15
N ALA A 25 -2.16 -0.69 -8.10
CA ALA A 25 -2.10 -1.84 -7.20
C ALA A 25 -2.62 -3.12 -7.89
N ASP A 26 -2.45 -3.20 -9.21
CA ASP A 26 -2.91 -4.28 -10.06
C ASP A 26 -2.03 -5.50 -9.75
N GLY A 27 -2.65 -6.57 -9.24
CA GLY A 27 -1.99 -7.86 -9.04
C GLY A 27 -1.91 -8.38 -7.60
N VAL A 28 -2.42 -7.64 -6.60
CA VAL A 28 -2.60 -8.21 -5.26
C VAL A 28 -3.93 -8.98 -5.21
N LEU A 29 -3.85 -10.29 -5.00
CA LEU A 29 -5.01 -11.14 -4.71
C LEU A 29 -5.33 -11.05 -3.22
N GLU A 30 -6.59 -10.77 -2.89
CA GLU A 30 -7.08 -10.74 -1.52
C GLU A 30 -8.11 -11.86 -1.30
N ALA A 31 -7.93 -12.60 -0.21
CA ALA A 31 -8.90 -13.59 0.26
C ALA A 31 -9.07 -13.47 1.77
N THR A 32 -10.27 -13.78 2.28
CA THR A 32 -10.50 -13.98 3.71
C THR A 32 -10.89 -15.43 3.94
N LEU A 33 -10.18 -16.10 4.83
CA LEU A 33 -10.44 -17.48 5.21
C LEU A 33 -11.64 -17.58 6.16
N ASP A 34 -12.19 -18.79 6.33
CA ASP A 34 -13.35 -19.03 7.21
C ASP A 34 -13.10 -18.64 8.68
N ASN A 35 -11.84 -18.64 9.12
CA ASN A 35 -11.44 -18.22 10.46
C ASN A 35 -11.25 -16.69 10.60
N GLY A 36 -11.49 -15.91 9.54
CA GLY A 36 -11.37 -14.46 9.51
C GLY A 36 -9.97 -13.93 9.19
N LEU A 37 -8.98 -14.79 8.92
CA LEU A 37 -7.65 -14.34 8.48
C LEU A 37 -7.71 -13.77 7.07
N ARG A 38 -7.23 -12.54 6.90
CA ARG A 38 -7.04 -11.90 5.59
C ARG A 38 -5.68 -12.29 5.02
N VAL A 39 -5.70 -12.78 3.79
CA VAL A 39 -4.51 -13.17 3.02
C VAL A 39 -4.37 -12.22 1.85
N LEU A 40 -3.19 -11.60 1.75
CA LEU A 40 -2.78 -10.79 0.61
C LEU A 40 -1.64 -11.51 -0.11
N LEU A 41 -1.84 -11.80 -1.38
CA LEU A 41 -0.86 -12.48 -2.22
C LEU A 41 -0.49 -11.57 -3.39
N LEU A 42 0.80 -11.31 -3.54
CA LEU A 42 1.36 -10.66 -4.72
C LEU A 42 2.29 -11.65 -5.40
N GLU A 43 1.98 -12.03 -6.63
CA GLU A 43 2.81 -12.91 -7.43
C GLU A 43 3.85 -12.10 -8.22
N ASP A 44 5.12 -12.50 -8.13
CA ASP A 44 6.25 -11.85 -8.79
C ASP A 44 7.26 -12.89 -9.30
N HIS A 45 7.38 -13.02 -10.62
CA HIS A 45 8.24 -14.00 -11.27
C HIS A 45 9.66 -13.51 -11.57
N ARG A 46 10.06 -12.33 -11.09
CA ARG A 46 11.41 -11.79 -11.33
C ARG A 46 12.52 -12.59 -10.66
N SER A 47 12.20 -13.33 -9.59
CA SER A 47 13.13 -14.18 -8.85
C SER A 47 12.39 -15.38 -8.21
N PRO A 48 12.98 -16.59 -8.17
CA PRO A 48 12.36 -17.77 -7.57
C PRO A 48 12.51 -17.76 -6.04
N VAL A 49 12.00 -16.70 -5.39
CA VAL A 49 12.03 -16.52 -3.93
C VAL A 49 10.66 -16.13 -3.42
N VAL A 50 10.40 -16.41 -2.13
CA VAL A 50 9.13 -16.07 -1.47
C VAL A 50 9.40 -15.28 -0.21
N SER A 51 8.66 -14.18 -0.03
CA SER A 51 8.60 -13.42 1.22
C SER A 51 7.25 -13.65 1.88
N PHE A 52 7.25 -14.01 3.16
CA PHE A 52 6.05 -14.26 3.95
C PHE A 52 6.04 -13.40 5.20
N GLN A 53 4.89 -12.81 5.51
CA GLN A 53 4.70 -11.95 6.69
C GLN A 53 3.33 -12.20 7.29
N VAL A 54 3.25 -12.21 8.62
CA VAL A 54 1.98 -12.24 9.37
C VAL A 54 1.88 -10.94 10.15
N TRP A 55 0.75 -10.26 9.99
CA TRP A 55 0.49 -8.98 10.64
C TRP A 55 -0.64 -9.16 11.63
N TYR A 56 -0.37 -8.83 12.90
CA TYR A 56 -1.40 -8.76 13.92
C TYR A 56 -1.88 -7.32 14.06
N ARG A 57 -3.19 -7.12 14.19
CA ARG A 57 -3.78 -5.80 14.40
C ARG A 57 -3.70 -5.38 15.88
N VAL A 58 -2.51 -5.44 16.45
CA VAL A 58 -2.19 -5.12 17.85
C VAL A 58 -0.81 -4.48 17.93
N GLY A 59 -0.57 -3.66 18.94
CA GLY A 59 0.75 -3.09 19.23
C GLY A 59 0.78 -2.45 20.62
N SER A 60 1.82 -1.69 20.94
CA SER A 60 2.01 -1.06 22.25
C SER A 60 0.82 -0.18 22.70
N ARG A 61 0.07 0.38 21.75
CA ARG A 61 -1.19 1.12 22.02
C ARG A 61 -2.23 0.28 22.75
N ASN A 62 -2.18 -1.04 22.62
CA ASN A 62 -3.12 -1.99 23.23
C ASN A 62 -2.64 -2.50 24.60
N ASP A 63 -1.42 -2.14 25.03
CA ASP A 63 -0.92 -2.57 26.33
C ASP A 63 -1.74 -1.97 27.47
N ARG A 64 -1.96 -2.75 28.53
CA ARG A 64 -2.63 -2.26 29.74
C ARG A 64 -1.68 -1.34 30.51
N ALA A 65 -2.24 -0.33 31.17
CA ALA A 65 -1.48 0.48 32.13
C ALA A 65 -0.83 -0.43 33.19
N GLY A 66 0.46 -0.19 33.46
CA GLY A 66 1.28 -1.02 34.35
C GLY A 66 1.82 -2.31 33.72
N ALA A 67 1.52 -2.59 32.45
CA ALA A 67 2.02 -3.74 31.69
C ALA A 67 2.51 -3.32 30.29
N THR A 68 3.13 -2.15 30.19
CA THR A 68 3.67 -1.62 28.93
C THR A 68 4.88 -2.42 28.45
N GLY A 69 5.02 -2.58 27.13
CA GLY A 69 6.12 -3.29 26.49
C GLY A 69 5.80 -4.74 26.11
N LEU A 70 4.63 -5.26 26.49
CA LEU A 70 4.23 -6.64 26.19
C LEU A 70 4.13 -6.89 24.70
N ALA A 71 3.56 -5.95 23.94
CA ALA A 71 3.47 -6.09 22.48
C ALA A 71 4.83 -6.18 21.76
N HIS A 72 5.94 -5.76 22.39
CA HIS A 72 7.29 -5.89 21.84
C HIS A 72 8.01 -7.15 22.36
N LEU A 73 7.66 -7.61 23.56
CA LEU A 73 8.24 -8.82 24.14
C LEU A 73 7.78 -10.09 23.41
N LEU A 74 6.57 -10.04 22.86
CA LEU A 74 5.90 -11.14 22.15
C LEU A 74 6.26 -11.20 20.66
#